data_AF-A0A9Q0LH34-F1
#
_entry.id   AF-A0A9Q0LH34-F1
#
_cell.length_a   1.000
_cell.length_b   1.000
_cell.length_c   1.000
_cell.angle_alpha   90.00
_cell.angle_beta   90.00
_cell.angle_gamma   90.00
#
_symmetry.space_group_name_H-M   'P 1'
#
loop_
_entity.id
_entity.type
_entity.pdbx_description
1 polymer ?
#
loop_
_entity_poly.entity_id
_entity_poly.type
_entity_poly.pdbx_seq_one_letter_code
_entity_poly.pdbx_strand_id
1 'polypeptide(L)'
;MVFLILKSLFGSTTLSLFAACLFVVTCLLSLILIFFRIRTIIQSQTETETETEAERGLSLGTEIQTRLESQNEIIRYLRRNQETQLLELALSSRDFSEQDYERLLSLDNETPTKILQRASQVEINRLPVRVISKNEELRLAQNQRFCSVCLSEFKENDVVKTLPCFHFFHQSCIEKWLKIKKKCPVCDSWI
;
A
#
# COMPACT_ATOMS: atom_id res chain seq x y z
N MET A 1 52.36 40.53 -42.26
CA MET A 1 52.56 40.79 -43.71
C MET A 1 51.68 39.94 -44.63
N VAL A 2 51.41 38.66 -44.34
CA VAL A 2 50.55 37.79 -45.18
C VAL A 2 49.09 38.28 -45.31
N PHE A 3 48.54 38.89 -44.25
CA PHE A 3 47.16 39.41 -44.22
C PHE A 3 46.89 40.60 -45.16
N LEU A 4 47.92 41.39 -45.49
CA LEU A 4 47.80 42.52 -46.42
C LEU A 4 47.93 42.07 -47.89
N ILE A 5 48.69 41.00 -48.16
CA ILE A 5 48.86 40.43 -49.50
C ILE A 5 47.59 39.70 -49.95
N LEU A 6 46.91 38.98 -49.04
CA LEU A 6 45.65 38.30 -49.35
C LEU A 6 44.50 39.26 -49.68
N LYS A 7 44.49 40.45 -49.07
CA LYS A 7 43.47 41.49 -49.28
C LYS A 7 43.57 42.18 -50.66
N SER A 8 44.73 42.09 -51.32
CA SER A 8 44.99 42.70 -52.63
C SER A 8 44.71 41.77 -53.81
N LEU A 9 44.69 40.44 -53.62
CA LEU A 9 44.47 39.45 -54.68
C LEU A 9 43.02 38.93 -54.72
N PHE A 10 42.32 38.98 -53.59
CA PHE A 10 40.94 38.55 -53.45
C PHE A 10 40.20 39.66 -52.70
N GLY A 11 39.18 40.26 -53.33
CA GLY A 11 38.50 41.46 -52.84
C GLY A 11 37.99 41.36 -51.39
N SER A 12 37.74 42.50 -50.74
CA SER A 12 37.37 42.57 -49.32
C SER A 12 36.19 41.69 -48.90
N THR A 13 35.30 41.36 -49.84
CA THR A 13 34.13 40.49 -49.68
C THR A 13 34.47 38.99 -49.69
N THR A 14 35.49 38.54 -50.42
CA THR A 14 35.88 37.13 -50.45
C THR A 14 36.71 36.74 -49.23
N LEU A 15 37.51 37.69 -48.70
CA LEU A 15 38.25 37.50 -47.45
C LEU A 15 37.32 37.44 -46.23
N SER A 16 36.23 38.22 -46.21
CA SER A 16 35.22 38.16 -45.15
C SER A 16 34.39 36.87 -45.21
N LEU A 17 34.05 36.39 -46.41
CA LEU A 17 33.40 35.09 -46.61
C LEU A 17 34.29 33.92 -46.15
N PHE A 18 35.58 33.97 -46.43
CA PHE A 18 36.53 32.94 -45.97
C PHE A 18 36.69 32.93 -44.45
N ALA A 19 36.79 34.12 -43.82
CA ALA A 19 36.85 34.24 -42.38
C ALA A 19 35.56 33.76 -41.70
N ALA A 20 34.39 34.08 -42.27
CA ALA A 20 33.10 33.57 -41.80
C ALA A 20 33.01 32.04 -41.92
N CYS A 21 33.46 31.46 -43.04
CA CYS A 21 33.50 30.01 -43.24
C CYS A 21 34.43 29.32 -42.21
N LEU A 22 35.62 29.88 -41.97
CA LEU A 22 36.55 29.34 -40.97
C LEU A 22 35.99 29.43 -39.55
N PHE A 23 35.29 30.52 -39.21
CA PHE A 23 34.61 30.67 -37.93
C PHE A 23 33.49 29.63 -37.75
N VAL A 24 32.69 29.39 -38.80
CA VAL A 24 31.66 28.34 -38.79
C VAL A 24 32.29 26.96 -38.62
N VAL A 25 33.35 26.64 -39.36
CA VAL A 25 34.04 25.33 -39.27
C VAL A 25 34.65 25.11 -37.88
N THR A 26 35.30 26.13 -37.31
CA THR A 26 35.88 26.04 -35.96
C THR A 26 34.80 25.92 -34.87
N CYS A 27 33.67 26.59 -35.04
CA CYS A 27 32.51 26.46 -34.16
C CYS A 27 31.85 25.06 -34.27
N LEU A 28 31.75 24.51 -35.48
CA LEU A 28 31.23 23.15 -35.66
C LEU A 28 32.16 22.10 -35.05
N LEU A 29 33.48 22.23 -35.24
CA LEU A 29 34.46 21.33 -34.64
C LEU A 29 34.46 21.41 -33.10
N SER A 30 34.33 22.60 -32.52
CA SER A 30 34.25 22.74 -31.05
C SER A 30 32.95 22.13 -30.50
N LEU A 31 31.81 22.33 -31.18
CA LEU A 31 30.54 21.70 -30.82
C LEU A 31 30.60 20.16 -30.88
N ILE A 32 31.26 19.60 -31.90
CA ILE A 32 31.45 18.14 -32.03
C ILE A 32 32.31 17.60 -30.88
N LEU A 33 33.40 18.29 -30.52
CA LEU A 33 34.26 17.88 -29.40
C LEU A 33 33.53 17.98 -28.05
N ILE A 34 32.72 19.01 -27.85
CA ILE A 34 31.88 19.17 -26.66
C ILE A 34 30.85 18.03 -26.59
N PHE A 35 30.19 17.71 -27.70
CA PHE A 35 29.23 16.61 -27.75
C PHE A 35 29.87 15.25 -27.44
N PHE A 36 31.07 14.98 -27.99
CA PHE A 36 31.79 13.75 -27.70
C PHE A 36 32.15 13.66 -26.21
N ARG A 37 32.66 14.75 -25.60
CA ARG A 37 32.96 14.81 -24.16
C ARG A 37 31.73 14.59 -23.29
N ILE A 38 30.61 15.24 -23.61
CA ILE A 38 29.33 15.05 -22.91
C ILE A 38 28.89 13.59 -23.01
N ARG A 39 28.96 12.99 -24.20
CA ARG A 39 28.61 11.59 -24.41
C ARG A 39 29.50 10.64 -23.60
N THR A 40 30.82 10.87 -23.56
CA THR A 40 31.74 10.04 -22.76
C THR A 40 31.45 10.17 -21.26
N ILE A 41 31.13 11.38 -20.77
CA ILE A 41 30.81 11.62 -19.35
C ILE A 41 29.49 10.93 -18.98
N ILE A 42 28.45 11.05 -19.81
CA ILE A 42 27.16 10.38 -19.59
C ILE A 42 27.36 8.86 -19.55
N GLN A 43 28.14 8.29 -20.48
CA GLN A 43 28.39 6.86 -20.54
C GLN A 43 29.17 6.34 -19.32
N SER A 44 30.14 7.11 -18.81
CA SER A 44 30.86 6.75 -17.57
C SER A 44 29.99 6.82 -16.31
N GLN A 45 29.00 7.72 -16.26
CA GLN A 45 28.09 7.83 -15.12
C GLN A 45 27.10 6.66 -15.09
N THR A 46 26.56 6.26 -16.25
CA THR A 46 25.59 5.15 -16.34
C THR A 46 26.16 3.80 -15.91
N GLU A 47 27.45 3.54 -16.14
CA GLU A 47 28.08 2.28 -15.73
C GLU A 47 28.30 2.24 -14.20
N THR A 48 28.70 3.36 -13.58
CA THR A 48 28.93 3.42 -12.12
C THR A 48 27.64 3.43 -11.29
N GLU A 49 26.55 4.00 -11.81
CA GLU A 49 25.27 4.06 -11.10
C GLU A 49 24.55 2.70 -11.13
N THR A 50 24.62 1.97 -12.24
CA THR A 50 23.94 0.67 -12.40
C THR A 50 24.57 -0.46 -11.61
N GLU A 51 25.91 -0.54 -11.55
CA GLU A 51 26.60 -1.55 -10.71
C GLU A 51 26.38 -1.27 -9.21
N THR A 52 26.45 -0.01 -8.79
CA THR A 52 26.29 0.34 -7.38
C THR A 52 24.84 0.24 -6.89
N GLU A 53 23.84 0.49 -7.75
CA GLU A 53 22.44 0.23 -7.40
C GLU A 53 22.09 -1.26 -7.37
N ALA A 54 22.64 -2.06 -8.28
CA ALA A 54 22.43 -3.51 -8.28
C ALA A 54 23.05 -4.17 -7.03
N GLU A 55 24.26 -3.78 -6.64
CA GLU A 55 24.92 -4.27 -5.42
C GLU A 55 24.23 -3.77 -4.13
N ARG A 56 23.77 -2.51 -4.10
CA ARG A 56 22.94 -2.01 -3.00
C ARG A 56 21.60 -2.73 -2.91
N GLY A 57 20.98 -3.07 -4.04
CA GLY A 57 19.74 -3.84 -4.10
C GLY A 57 19.93 -5.28 -3.61
N LEU A 58 21.04 -5.92 -3.96
CA LEU A 58 21.35 -7.29 -3.53
C LEU A 58 21.74 -7.35 -2.04
N SER A 59 22.52 -6.39 -1.54
CA SER A 59 22.87 -6.28 -0.11
C SER A 59 21.65 -5.93 0.76
N LEU A 60 20.81 -4.99 0.33
CA LEU A 60 19.56 -4.67 1.01
C LEU A 60 18.59 -5.87 0.97
N GLY A 61 18.50 -6.57 -0.16
CA GLY A 61 17.67 -7.76 -0.30
C GLY A 61 18.11 -8.91 0.61
N THR A 62 19.41 -9.15 0.73
CA THR A 62 19.97 -10.16 1.66
C THR A 62 19.84 -9.75 3.12
N GLU A 63 19.98 -8.47 3.46
CA GLU A 63 19.72 -7.97 4.81
C GLU A 63 18.23 -8.08 5.20
N ILE A 64 17.31 -7.74 4.30
CA ILE A 64 15.87 -7.94 4.50
C ILE A 64 15.54 -9.43 4.64
N GLN A 65 16.11 -10.29 3.79
CA GLN A 65 15.89 -11.73 3.83
C GLN A 65 16.37 -12.36 5.15
N THR A 66 17.58 -12.03 5.59
CA THR A 66 18.12 -12.51 6.87
C THR A 66 17.33 -11.98 8.08
N ARG A 67 16.82 -10.74 7.99
CA ARG A 67 15.94 -10.16 9.01
C ARG A 67 14.56 -10.81 9.03
N LEU A 68 14.01 -11.17 7.88
CA LEU A 68 12.77 -11.95 7.77
C LEU A 68 12.95 -13.38 8.28
N GLU A 69 14.08 -14.03 7.97
CA GLU A 69 14.42 -15.37 8.46
C GLU A 69 14.59 -15.41 9.98
N SER A 70 15.27 -14.42 10.57
CA SER A 70 15.38 -14.29 12.02
C SER A 70 14.05 -13.97 12.70
N GLN A 71 13.20 -13.12 12.10
CA GLN A 71 11.83 -12.92 12.58
C GLN A 71 10.98 -14.18 12.45
N ASN A 72 11.19 -15.00 11.42
CA ASN A 72 10.54 -16.29 11.27
C ASN A 72 10.98 -17.28 12.37
N GLU A 73 12.24 -17.27 12.79
CA GLU A 73 12.67 -18.07 13.95
C GLU A 73 12.00 -17.62 15.25
N ILE A 74 11.90 -16.31 15.48
CA ILE A 74 11.17 -15.77 16.64
C ILE A 74 9.68 -16.16 16.56
N ILE A 75 9.05 -16.05 15.40
CA ILE A 75 7.64 -16.46 15.20
C ILE A 75 7.48 -17.98 15.40
N ARG A 76 8.42 -18.80 14.93
CA ARG A 76 8.41 -20.26 15.15
C ARG A 76 8.61 -20.61 16.61
N TYR A 77 9.53 -19.91 17.31
CA TYR A 77 9.74 -20.05 18.75
C TYR A 77 8.50 -19.61 19.53
N LEU A 78 7.93 -18.43 19.24
CA LEU A 78 6.72 -17.91 19.86
C LEU A 78 5.52 -18.81 19.61
N ARG A 79 5.37 -19.36 18.39
CA ARG A 79 4.33 -20.35 18.06
C ARG A 79 4.52 -21.63 18.84
N ARG A 80 5.74 -22.17 18.91
CA ARG A 80 6.05 -23.37 19.69
C ARG A 80 5.86 -23.14 21.19
N ASN A 81 6.18 -21.96 21.69
CA ASN A 81 5.98 -21.57 23.08
C ASN A 81 4.49 -21.34 23.39
N GLN A 82 3.73 -20.77 22.45
CA GLN A 82 2.28 -20.70 22.53
C GLN A 82 1.64 -22.08 22.47
N GLU A 83 2.07 -22.96 21.57
CA GLU A 83 1.56 -24.34 21.44
C GLU A 83 1.88 -25.16 22.70
N THR A 84 3.06 -25.00 23.30
CA THR A 84 3.40 -25.64 24.58
C THR A 84 2.61 -25.05 25.74
N GLN A 85 2.37 -23.72 25.78
CA GLN A 85 1.42 -23.11 26.72
C GLN A 85 -0.01 -23.58 26.49
N LEU A 86 -0.44 -23.79 25.24
CA LEU A 86 -1.76 -24.29 24.88
C LEU A 86 -1.93 -25.75 25.26
N LEU A 87 -0.87 -26.55 25.09
CA LEU A 87 -0.82 -27.94 25.52
C LEU A 87 -0.83 -28.00 27.04
N GLU A 88 -0.06 -27.16 27.74
CA GLU A 88 -0.09 -27.03 29.19
C GLU A 88 -1.46 -26.55 29.70
N LEU A 89 -2.10 -25.62 29.00
CA LEU A 89 -3.47 -25.17 29.28
C LEU A 89 -4.50 -26.28 29.06
N ALA A 90 -4.39 -27.02 27.95
CA ALA A 90 -5.27 -28.13 27.59
C ALA A 90 -5.07 -29.38 28.46
N LEU A 91 -3.85 -29.56 28.99
CA LEU A 91 -3.49 -30.60 29.96
C LEU A 91 -3.69 -30.13 31.40
N SER A 92 -3.86 -28.83 31.63
CA SER A 92 -4.34 -28.33 32.91
C SER A 92 -5.84 -28.62 32.97
N SER A 93 -6.22 -29.61 33.78
CA SER A 93 -7.60 -29.78 34.23
C SER A 93 -7.94 -28.68 35.24
N ARG A 94 -7.80 -27.42 34.83
CA ARG A 94 -8.22 -26.28 35.63
C ARG A 94 -9.69 -26.07 35.37
N ASP A 95 -10.51 -26.48 36.33
CA ASP A 95 -11.84 -25.90 36.46
C ASP A 95 -11.63 -24.38 36.57
N PHE A 96 -12.19 -23.61 35.63
CA PHE A 96 -12.12 -22.16 35.67
C PHE A 96 -12.59 -21.70 37.04
N SER A 97 -11.68 -21.09 37.79
CA SER A 97 -11.98 -20.62 39.14
C SER A 97 -12.80 -19.33 39.07
N GLU A 98 -13.47 -18.99 40.16
CA GLU A 98 -14.16 -17.69 40.31
C GLU A 98 -13.21 -16.51 40.02
N GLN A 99 -11.94 -16.65 40.39
CA GLN A 99 -10.88 -15.67 40.13
C GLN A 99 -10.56 -15.54 38.63
N ASP A 100 -10.67 -16.61 37.86
CA ASP A 100 -10.48 -16.57 36.40
C ASP A 100 -11.65 -15.84 35.71
N TYR A 101 -12.88 -16.01 36.24
CA TYR A 101 -14.06 -15.26 35.77
C TYR A 101 -13.94 -13.77 36.08
N GLU A 102 -13.55 -13.41 37.30
CA GLU A 102 -13.34 -12.01 37.70
C GLU A 102 -12.25 -11.34 36.84
N ARG A 103 -11.17 -12.07 36.54
CA ARG A 103 -10.11 -11.59 35.66
C ARG A 103 -10.60 -11.35 34.23
N LEU A 104 -11.41 -12.25 33.67
CA LEU A 104 -12.00 -12.05 32.34
C LEU A 104 -12.97 -10.87 32.31
N LEU A 105 -13.76 -10.68 33.38
CA LEU A 105 -14.68 -9.54 33.50
C LEU A 105 -13.94 -8.19 33.57
N SER A 106 -12.76 -8.18 34.21
CA SER A 106 -11.92 -6.98 34.30
C SER A 106 -11.40 -6.49 32.94
N LEU A 107 -11.16 -7.40 31.99
CA LEU A 107 -10.72 -7.06 30.62
C LEU A 107 -11.78 -6.31 29.83
N ASP A 108 -13.06 -6.53 30.15
CA ASP A 108 -14.17 -5.86 29.48
C ASP A 108 -14.36 -4.41 29.97
N ASN A 109 -13.93 -4.09 31.19
CA ASN A 109 -14.16 -2.77 31.77
C ASN A 109 -13.04 -1.76 31.48
N GLU A 110 -11.82 -2.20 31.15
CA GLU A 110 -10.63 -1.31 31.12
C GLU A 110 -9.86 -1.34 29.79
N THR A 111 -10.54 -1.06 28.68
CA THR A 111 -9.84 -0.80 27.42
C THR A 111 -10.28 0.54 26.80
N PRO A 112 -9.39 1.56 26.74
CA PRO A 112 -9.61 2.78 25.95
C PRO A 112 -9.99 2.48 24.49
N THR A 113 -9.58 1.30 24.00
CA THR A 113 -9.93 0.74 22.70
C THR A 113 -11.43 0.61 22.47
N LYS A 114 -12.28 0.42 23.51
CA LYS A 114 -13.74 0.37 23.34
C LYS A 114 -14.36 1.69 22.89
N ILE A 115 -13.75 2.84 23.20
CA ILE A 115 -14.22 4.13 22.69
C ILE A 115 -13.77 4.31 21.24
N LEU A 116 -12.52 3.95 20.93
CA LEU A 116 -11.92 4.07 19.59
C LEU A 116 -12.54 3.13 18.56
N GLN A 117 -13.22 2.07 19.00
CA GLN A 117 -13.86 1.11 18.12
C GLN A 117 -15.32 1.44 17.81
N ARG A 118 -15.90 2.55 18.26
CA ARG A 118 -17.30 2.88 17.93
C ARG A 118 -17.39 3.76 16.70
N ALA A 119 -18.39 3.51 15.85
CA ALA A 119 -18.74 4.42 14.78
C ALA A 119 -19.63 5.55 15.32
N SER A 120 -19.40 6.77 14.87
CA SER A 120 -20.30 7.89 15.13
C SER A 120 -21.63 7.68 14.40
N GLN A 121 -22.72 8.26 14.93
CA GLN A 121 -24.02 8.16 14.27
C GLN A 121 -24.00 8.77 12.86
N VAL A 122 -23.18 9.79 12.62
CA VAL A 122 -23.00 10.42 11.31
C VAL A 122 -22.38 9.44 10.30
N GLU A 123 -21.35 8.69 10.70
CA GLU A 123 -20.73 7.65 9.86
C GLU A 123 -21.73 6.55 9.53
N ILE A 124 -22.46 6.06 10.54
CA ILE A 124 -23.48 5.01 10.37
C ILE A 124 -24.59 5.46 9.42
N ASN A 125 -25.00 6.74 9.47
CA ASN A 125 -26.08 7.28 8.64
C ASN A 125 -25.65 7.50 7.18
N ARG A 126 -24.35 7.65 6.91
CA ARG A 126 -23.81 7.79 5.54
C ARG A 126 -23.75 6.47 4.77
N LEU A 127 -23.91 5.34 5.46
CA LEU A 127 -23.89 4.02 4.82
C LEU A 127 -25.06 3.88 3.84
N PRO A 128 -24.82 3.35 2.62
CA PRO A 128 -25.88 3.08 1.65
C PRO A 128 -27.00 2.22 2.23
N VAL A 129 -28.24 2.69 2.07
CA VAL A 129 -29.47 1.99 2.45
C VAL A 129 -30.21 1.58 1.19
N ARG A 130 -30.75 0.36 1.19
CA ARG A 130 -31.62 -0.14 0.12
C ARG A 130 -32.65 -1.11 0.69
N VAL A 131 -33.68 -1.39 -0.10
CA VAL A 131 -34.75 -2.32 0.25
C VAL A 131 -34.59 -3.59 -0.59
N ILE A 132 -34.71 -4.75 0.03
CA ILE A 132 -34.69 -6.03 -0.68
C ILE A 132 -35.96 -6.15 -1.54
N SER A 133 -35.77 -6.32 -2.84
CA SER A 133 -36.87 -6.59 -3.77
C SER A 133 -37.22 -8.07 -3.80
N LYS A 134 -38.45 -8.42 -4.19
CA LYS A 134 -38.88 -9.82 -4.35
C LYS A 134 -37.97 -10.64 -5.27
N ASN A 135 -37.51 -10.04 -6.36
CA ASN A 135 -36.62 -10.70 -7.31
C ASN A 135 -35.23 -10.95 -6.71
N GLU A 136 -34.75 -10.03 -5.86
CA GLU A 136 -33.49 -10.19 -5.17
C GLU A 136 -33.55 -11.30 -4.13
N GLU A 137 -34.60 -11.34 -3.30
CA GLU A 137 -34.82 -12.41 -2.31
C GLU A 137 -34.67 -13.81 -2.93
N LEU A 138 -35.28 -14.01 -4.11
CA LEU A 138 -35.21 -15.28 -4.84
C LEU A 138 -33.82 -15.58 -5.43
N ARG A 139 -33.03 -14.55 -5.76
CA ARG A 139 -31.73 -14.65 -6.45
C ARG A 139 -30.51 -14.67 -5.54
N LEU A 140 -30.65 -14.30 -4.27
CA LEU A 140 -29.55 -14.35 -3.31
C LEU A 140 -28.99 -15.77 -3.21
N ALA A 141 -27.66 -15.90 -3.24
CA ALA A 141 -26.99 -17.17 -2.97
C ALA A 141 -27.22 -17.60 -1.51
N GLN A 142 -27.16 -18.90 -1.22
CA GLN A 142 -27.44 -19.44 0.13
C GLN A 142 -26.62 -18.74 1.23
N ASN A 143 -25.36 -18.38 0.96
CA ASN A 143 -24.47 -17.69 1.90
C ASN A 143 -24.75 -16.18 2.06
N GLN A 144 -25.58 -15.58 1.20
CA GLN A 144 -25.97 -14.17 1.22
C GLN A 144 -27.44 -13.96 1.60
N ARG A 145 -28.19 -15.04 1.83
CA ARG A 145 -29.61 -15.00 2.22
C ARG A 145 -29.83 -14.62 3.68
N PHE A 146 -28.82 -14.72 4.53
CA PHE A 146 -28.96 -14.53 5.97
C PHE A 146 -28.20 -13.29 6.44
N CYS A 147 -28.81 -12.55 7.35
CA CYS A 147 -28.11 -11.52 8.11
C CYS A 147 -27.23 -12.19 9.17
N SER A 148 -25.90 -12.05 9.10
CA SER A 148 -24.99 -12.71 10.06
C SER A 148 -25.12 -12.22 11.51
N VAL A 149 -25.87 -11.14 11.75
CA VAL A 149 -26.05 -10.56 13.09
C VAL A 149 -27.26 -11.17 13.80
N CYS A 150 -28.40 -11.31 13.13
CA CYS A 150 -29.62 -11.90 13.70
C CYS A 150 -29.89 -13.34 13.23
N LEU A 151 -29.05 -13.85 12.32
CA LEU A 151 -29.14 -15.19 11.72
C LEU A 151 -30.47 -15.48 11.01
N SER A 152 -31.22 -14.43 10.65
CA SER A 152 -32.51 -14.53 9.97
C SER A 152 -32.35 -14.27 8.47
N GLU A 153 -33.19 -14.92 7.67
CA GLU A 153 -33.26 -14.70 6.22
C GLU A 153 -33.73 -13.28 5.88
N PHE A 154 -33.20 -12.73 4.80
CA PHE A 154 -33.69 -11.49 4.19
C PHE A 154 -34.98 -11.76 3.42
N LYS A 155 -35.97 -10.88 3.59
CA LYS A 155 -37.29 -10.96 2.94
C LYS A 155 -37.57 -9.73 2.10
N GLU A 156 -38.51 -9.82 1.17
CA GLU A 156 -39.06 -8.68 0.45
C GLU A 156 -39.44 -7.55 1.43
N ASN A 157 -39.04 -6.32 1.09
CA ASN A 157 -39.22 -5.11 1.89
C ASN A 157 -38.30 -4.97 3.11
N ASP A 158 -37.39 -5.91 3.36
CA ASP A 158 -36.37 -5.70 4.39
C ASP A 158 -35.45 -4.53 4.02
N VAL A 159 -35.25 -3.62 4.96
CA VAL A 159 -34.32 -2.50 4.81
C VAL A 159 -32.93 -2.95 5.24
N VAL A 160 -31.98 -2.91 4.31
CA VAL A 160 -30.60 -3.34 4.52
C VAL A 160 -29.64 -2.18 4.33
N LYS A 161 -28.56 -2.20 5.12
CA LYS A 161 -27.41 -1.31 4.97
C LYS A 161 -26.24 -2.09 4.40
N THR A 162 -25.57 -1.50 3.42
CA THR A 162 -24.37 -2.07 2.80
C THR A 162 -23.14 -1.34 3.32
N LEU A 163 -22.16 -2.10 3.80
CA LEU A 163 -20.86 -1.55 4.23
C LEU A 163 -19.93 -1.31 3.03
N PRO A 164 -18.84 -0.53 3.18
CA PRO A 164 -17.86 -0.32 2.11
C PRO A 164 -17.21 -1.61 1.60
N CYS A 165 -17.15 -2.66 2.43
CA CYS A 165 -16.70 -4.00 2.06
C CYS A 165 -17.79 -4.85 1.35
N PHE A 166 -18.87 -4.24 0.88
CA PHE A 166 -20.00 -4.85 0.16
C PHE A 166 -20.86 -5.88 0.91
N HIS A 167 -20.51 -6.23 2.15
CA HIS A 167 -21.40 -6.98 3.04
C HIS A 167 -22.61 -6.13 3.45
N PHE A 168 -23.79 -6.74 3.48
CA PHE A 168 -25.03 -6.07 3.86
C PHE A 168 -25.77 -6.82 4.97
N PHE A 169 -26.53 -6.07 5.76
CA PHE A 169 -27.23 -6.55 6.96
C PHE A 169 -28.52 -5.77 7.12
N HIS A 170 -29.48 -6.28 7.90
CA HIS A 170 -30.63 -5.48 8.31
C HIS A 170 -30.16 -4.17 8.94
N GLN A 171 -30.79 -3.06 8.55
CA GLN A 171 -30.42 -1.73 9.04
C GLN A 171 -30.36 -1.70 10.57
N SER A 172 -31.40 -2.21 11.25
CA SER A 172 -31.47 -2.23 12.71
C SER A 172 -30.39 -3.08 13.37
N CYS A 173 -29.93 -4.15 12.71
CA CYS A 173 -28.89 -5.04 13.21
C CYS A 173 -27.51 -4.38 13.14
N ILE A 174 -27.14 -3.87 11.96
CA ILE A 174 -25.81 -3.31 11.77
C ILE A 174 -25.63 -1.97 12.48
N GLU A 175 -26.69 -1.17 12.62
CA GLU A 175 -26.62 0.06 13.42
C GLU A 175 -26.33 -0.21 14.90
N LYS A 176 -26.90 -1.28 15.48
CA LYS A 176 -26.59 -1.69 16.86
C LYS A 176 -25.15 -2.19 16.98
N TRP A 177 -24.68 -2.97 16.01
CA TRP A 177 -23.32 -3.49 15.98
C TRP A 177 -22.28 -2.37 15.90
N LEU A 178 -22.45 -1.42 14.98
CA LEU A 178 -21.49 -0.33 14.75
C LEU A 178 -21.39 0.67 15.91
N LYS A 179 -22.41 0.75 16.77
CA LYS A 179 -22.35 1.48 18.05
C LYS A 179 -21.43 0.84 19.08
N ILE A 180 -20.97 -0.39 18.84
CA ILE A 180 -20.05 -1.13 19.69
C ILE A 180 -18.71 -1.31 18.99
N LYS A 181 -18.73 -1.74 17.71
CA LYS A 181 -17.55 -2.08 16.92
C LYS A 181 -17.66 -1.57 15.47
N LYS A 182 -16.71 -0.73 15.05
CA LYS A 182 -16.58 -0.06 13.73
C LYS A 182 -15.97 -1.01 12.69
N LYS A 183 -16.34 -2.29 12.76
CA LYS A 183 -15.83 -3.33 11.86
C LYS A 183 -16.96 -4.20 11.36
N CYS A 184 -16.83 -4.69 10.14
CA CYS A 184 -17.76 -5.62 9.52
C CYS A 184 -17.84 -6.94 10.32
N PRO A 185 -19.05 -7.44 10.66
CA PRO A 185 -19.23 -8.75 11.31
C PRO A 185 -18.68 -9.94 10.52
N VAL A 186 -18.54 -9.82 9.20
CA VAL A 186 -18.16 -10.93 8.31
C VAL A 186 -16.66 -10.97 8.03
N CYS A 187 -16.03 -9.81 7.79
CA CYS A 187 -14.63 -9.74 7.33
C CYS A 187 -13.71 -8.90 8.22
N ASP A 188 -14.21 -8.37 9.34
CA ASP A 188 -13.47 -7.54 10.31
C ASP A 188 -12.82 -6.26 9.72
N SER A 189 -13.16 -5.91 8.47
CA SER A 189 -12.74 -4.66 7.82
C SER A 189 -13.42 -3.45 8.46
N TRP A 190 -12.69 -2.35 8.57
CA TRP A 190 -13.20 -1.07 9.09
C TRP A 190 -14.24 -0.46 8.16
N ILE A 191 -15.18 0.30 8.73
CA ILE A 191 -16.19 1.08 7.98
C ILE A 191 -15.81 2.54 7.78
#